data_AF-A0A1H4JZ43-F1
#
_entry.id   AF-A0A1H4JZ43-F1
#
_cell.length_a   1.000
_cell.length_b   1.000
_cell.length_c   1.000
_cell.angle_alpha   90.00
_cell.angle_beta   90.00
_cell.angle_gamma   90.00
#
_symmetry.space_group_name_H-M   'P 1'
#
loop_
_entity.id
_entity.type
_entity.pdbx_description
1 polymer ?
#
loop_
_entity_poly.entity_id
_entity_poly.type
_entity_poly.pdbx_seq_one_letter_code
_entity_poly.pdbx_strand_id
1 'polypeptide(L)'
;MNIQRIISGGQAGVDRAALDFAIARQIPHGGWCPAGRRAADGVLDARYQLQETESSGYRQRTKRNVRDADATLIIYRDRLEGGSLLTRDLTIRHGKPLLCCR
;
A
#
# COMPACT_ATOMS: atom_id res chain seq x y z
N MET A 1 -1.39 12.21 18.29
CA MET A 1 -1.53 11.96 16.84
C MET A 1 -2.60 10.92 16.64
N ASN A 2 -3.56 11.16 15.75
CA ASN A 2 -4.64 10.21 15.44
C ASN A 2 -4.52 9.76 13.98
N ILE A 3 -4.63 8.46 13.71
CA ILE A 3 -4.57 7.93 12.34
C ILE A 3 -5.94 8.18 11.69
N GLN A 4 -5.99 9.05 10.69
CA GLN A 4 -7.24 9.37 9.98
C GLN A 4 -7.60 8.35 8.91
N ARG A 5 -6.60 7.75 8.26
CA ARG A 5 -6.79 6.75 7.21
C ARG A 5 -5.55 5.87 7.05
N ILE A 6 -5.76 4.60 6.70
CA ILE A 6 -4.71 3.68 6.26
C ILE A 6 -4.88 3.44 4.76
N ILE A 7 -3.84 3.71 3.96
CA ILE A 7 -3.84 3.37 2.54
C ILE A 7 -2.82 2.29 2.21
N SER A 8 -3.18 1.41 1.28
CA SER A 8 -2.34 0.31 0.81
C SER A 8 -2.70 -0.07 -0.63
N GLY A 9 -1.83 -0.82 -1.31
CA GLY A 9 -2.13 -1.34 -2.63
C GLY A 9 -2.78 -2.72 -2.68
N GLY A 10 -3.12 -3.30 -1.53
CA GLY A 10 -3.93 -4.53 -1.44
C GLY A 10 -3.21 -5.83 -1.81
N GLN A 11 -1.90 -5.81 -2.08
CA GLN A 11 -1.16 -7.04 -2.34
C GLN A 11 -1.25 -8.03 -1.17
N ALA A 12 -1.15 -9.33 -1.45
CA ALA A 12 -1.01 -10.35 -0.40
C ALA A 12 0.13 -10.01 0.59
N GLY A 13 -0.07 -10.30 1.87
CA GLY A 13 0.88 -9.98 2.94
C GLY A 13 0.57 -8.66 3.64
N VAL A 14 1.60 -7.81 3.83
CA VAL A 14 1.52 -6.58 4.66
C VAL A 14 0.45 -5.61 4.16
N ASP A 15 0.34 -5.46 2.84
CA ASP A 15 -0.66 -4.58 2.22
C ASP A 15 -2.08 -5.00 2.63
N ARG A 16 -2.40 -6.29 2.51
CA ARG A 16 -3.71 -6.84 2.93
C ARG A 16 -3.93 -6.73 4.43
N ALA A 17 -2.92 -7.08 5.23
CA ALA A 17 -3.00 -7.03 6.69
C ALA A 17 -3.30 -5.62 7.20
N ALA A 18 -2.75 -4.58 6.55
CA ALA A 18 -3.04 -3.19 6.88
C ALA A 18 -4.52 -2.83 6.63
N LEU A 19 -5.09 -3.29 5.51
CA LEU A 19 -6.50 -3.09 5.20
C LEU A 19 -7.42 -3.86 6.14
N ASP A 20 -7.10 -5.11 6.44
CA ASP A 20 -7.85 -5.94 7.37
C ASP A 20 -7.86 -5.33 8.78
N PHE A 21 -6.70 -4.84 9.25
CA PHE A 21 -6.59 -4.12 10.52
C PHE A 21 -7.46 -2.86 10.53
N ALA A 22 -7.42 -2.06 9.45
CA ALA A 22 -8.21 -0.86 9.36
C ALA A 22 -9.71 -1.15 9.41
N ILE A 23 -10.18 -2.16 8.67
CA ILE A 23 -11.57 -2.63 8.71
C ILE A 23 -11.97 -3.06 10.13
N ALA A 24 -11.17 -3.93 10.76
CA ALA A 24 -11.45 -4.45 12.10
C ALA A 24 -11.49 -3.36 13.18
N ARG A 25 -10.76 -2.26 12.98
CA ARG A 25 -10.72 -1.11 13.90
C ARG A 25 -11.59 0.07 13.47
N GLN A 26 -12.40 -0.10 12.41
CA GLN A 26 -13.24 0.95 11.85
C GLN A 26 -12.46 2.23 11.49
N ILE A 27 -11.18 2.07 11.13
CA ILE A 27 -10.35 3.15 10.62
C ILE A 27 -10.64 3.27 9.12
N PRO A 28 -10.90 4.49 8.60
CA PRO A 28 -11.04 4.68 7.15
C PRO A 28 -9.85 4.06 6.41
N HIS A 29 -10.12 3.37 5.32
CA HIS A 29 -9.07 2.74 4.50
C HIS A 29 -9.26 3.01 3.02
N GLY A 30 -8.22 2.76 2.25
CA GLY A 30 -8.28 2.80 0.80
C GLY A 30 -6.92 2.64 0.15
N GLY A 31 -6.72 3.31 -0.98
CA GLY A 31 -5.46 3.28 -1.74
C GLY A 31 -5.66 2.84 -3.18
N TRP A 32 -4.54 2.65 -3.87
CA TRP A 32 -4.50 2.34 -5.29
C TRP A 32 -4.10 0.90 -5.53
N CYS A 33 -4.84 0.20 -6.37
CA CYS A 33 -4.53 -1.15 -6.84
C CYS A 33 -4.36 -1.18 -8.37
N PRO A 34 -3.74 -2.22 -8.95
CA PRO A 34 -3.64 -2.34 -10.41
C PRO A 34 -5.01 -2.52 -11.07
N ALA A 35 -5.12 -2.15 -12.35
CA ALA A 35 -6.28 -2.46 -13.18
C ALA A 35 -6.60 -3.96 -13.15
N GLY A 36 -7.90 -4.29 -13.12
CA GLY A 36 -8.45 -5.62 -12.87
C GLY A 36 -8.34 -6.05 -11.40
N ARG A 37 -8.09 -5.12 -10.47
CA ARG A 37 -7.89 -5.38 -9.04
C ARG A 37 -6.92 -6.55 -8.79
N ARG A 38 -5.78 -6.57 -9.48
CA ARG A 38 -4.86 -7.72 -9.47
C ARG A 38 -3.97 -7.75 -8.22
N ALA A 39 -3.86 -8.92 -7.61
CA ALA A 39 -2.87 -9.28 -6.60
C ALA A 39 -2.18 -10.60 -7.00
N ALA A 40 -1.11 -10.97 -6.27
CA ALA A 40 -0.35 -12.20 -6.53
C ALA A 40 -1.18 -13.47 -6.26
N ASP A 41 -2.16 -13.37 -5.36
CA ASP A 41 -3.07 -14.43 -4.94
C ASP A 41 -4.43 -14.40 -5.66
N GLY A 42 -4.59 -13.54 -6.69
CA GLY A 42 -5.81 -13.43 -7.48
C GLY A 42 -6.41 -12.03 -7.47
N VAL A 43 -7.73 -11.94 -7.68
CA VAL A 43 -8.46 -10.67 -7.72
C VAL A 43 -8.78 -10.20 -6.29
N LEU A 44 -8.58 -8.92 -6.01
CA LEU A 44 -8.88 -8.33 -4.70
C LEU A 44 -10.40 -8.34 -4.45
N ASP A 45 -10.80 -8.88 -3.29
CA ASP A 45 -12.19 -8.82 -2.80
C ASP A 45 -12.76 -7.39 -2.83
N ALA A 46 -14.06 -7.27 -3.12
CA ALA A 46 -14.77 -6.00 -3.22
C ALA A 46 -14.86 -5.24 -1.87
N ARG A 47 -14.68 -5.92 -0.74
CA ARG A 47 -14.68 -5.30 0.60
C ARG A 47 -13.60 -4.24 0.78
N TYR A 48 -12.52 -4.32 0.01
CA TYR A 48 -11.42 -3.35 0.06
C TYR A 48 -11.74 -2.13 -0.81
N GLN A 49 -11.85 -0.96 -0.17
CA GLN A 49 -12.20 0.32 -0.80
C GLN A 49 -11.02 0.94 -1.60
N LEU A 50 -10.54 0.19 -2.58
CA LEU A 50 -9.38 0.52 -3.41
C LEU A 50 -9.81 1.04 -4.78
N GLN A 51 -9.09 2.05 -5.27
CA GLN A 51 -9.26 2.61 -6.60
C GLN A 51 -8.28 1.93 -7.57
N GLU A 52 -8.75 1.59 -8.77
CA GLU A 52 -7.90 1.00 -9.80
C GLU A 52 -7.06 2.09 -10.49
N THR A 53 -5.81 1.76 -10.79
CA THR A 53 -4.98 2.55 -11.70
C THR A 53 -5.30 2.24 -13.16
N GLU A 54 -4.85 3.07 -14.10
CA GLU A 54 -5.07 2.83 -15.53
C GLU A 54 -4.26 1.64 -16.06
N SER A 55 -3.18 1.25 -15.37
CA SER A 55 -2.34 0.10 -15.72
C SER A 55 -2.56 -1.08 -14.79
N SER A 56 -2.40 -2.29 -15.33
CA SER A 56 -2.32 -3.53 -14.56
C SER A 56 -0.94 -3.77 -13.91
N GLY A 57 0.03 -2.87 -14.14
CA GLY A 57 1.38 -2.95 -13.57
C GLY A 57 1.48 -2.43 -12.14
N TYR A 58 2.22 -3.15 -11.29
CA TYR A 58 2.38 -2.80 -9.86
C TYR A 58 3.13 -1.49 -9.60
N ARG A 59 3.96 -1.01 -10.54
CA ARG A 59 4.73 0.24 -10.33
C ARG A 59 3.83 1.46 -10.22
N GLN A 60 2.74 1.52 -10.98
CA GLN A 60 1.87 2.70 -11.01
C GLN A 60 1.10 2.84 -9.70
N ARG A 61 0.52 1.74 -9.20
CA ARG A 61 -0.16 1.72 -7.91
C ARG A 61 0.77 2.07 -6.75
N THR A 62 2.03 1.61 -6.76
CA THR A 62 3.01 1.96 -5.73
C THR A 62 3.29 3.46 -5.73
N LYS A 63 3.53 4.06 -6.90
CA LYS A 63 3.74 5.51 -7.03
C LYS A 63 2.56 6.32 -6.48
N ARG A 64 1.33 5.94 -6.82
CA ARG A 64 0.14 6.67 -6.34
C ARG A 64 -0.06 6.54 -4.84
N ASN A 65 0.12 5.35 -4.27
CA ASN A 65 0.03 5.17 -2.81
C ASN A 65 1.08 6.00 -2.07
N VAL A 66 2.34 6.03 -2.53
CA VAL A 66 3.38 6.88 -1.92
C VAL A 66 3.05 8.37 -2.08
N ARG A 67 2.56 8.78 -3.26
CA ARG A 67 2.17 10.18 -3.54
C ARG A 67 1.01 10.64 -2.66
N ASP A 68 0.06 9.78 -2.35
CA ASP A 68 -1.16 10.16 -1.62
C ASP A 68 -1.05 9.91 -0.10
N ALA A 69 -0.02 9.20 0.37
CA ALA A 69 0.24 8.99 1.80
C ALA A 69 0.98 10.18 2.43
N ASP A 70 0.64 10.55 3.66
CA ASP A 70 1.43 11.55 4.42
C ASP A 70 2.74 10.96 4.97
N ALA A 71 2.75 9.66 5.27
CA ALA A 71 3.91 8.91 5.74
C ALA A 71 3.83 7.46 5.26
N THR A 72 4.97 6.76 5.18
CA THR A 72 5.02 5.34 4.79
C THR A 72 5.66 4.48 5.89
N LEU A 73 4.98 3.40 6.26
CA LEU A 73 5.53 2.32 7.07
C LEU A 73 5.78 1.11 6.18
N ILE A 74 6.99 0.55 6.22
CA ILE A 74 7.34 -0.69 5.53
C ILE A 74 7.71 -1.74 6.57
N ILE A 75 7.00 -2.87 6.58
CA ILE A 75 7.27 -4.03 7.44
C ILE A 75 7.85 -5.15 6.56
N TYR A 76 8.98 -5.72 6.93
CA TYR A 76 9.70 -6.70 6.11
C TYR A 76 10.56 -7.62 6.96
N ARG A 77 10.81 -8.87 6.58
CA ARG A 77 11.60 -9.80 7.42
C ARG A 77 13.10 -9.75 7.19
N ASP A 78 13.54 -9.60 5.94
CA ASP A 78 14.97 -9.71 5.58
C ASP A 78 15.50 -8.40 5.02
N ARG A 79 15.51 -8.27 3.70
CA ARG A 79 15.90 -7.05 3.00
C ARG A 79 14.76 -6.58 2.10
N LEU A 80 14.75 -5.29 1.82
CA LEU A 80 13.79 -4.70 0.91
C LEU A 80 14.16 -5.04 -0.54
N GLU A 81 13.21 -5.61 -1.26
CA GLU A 81 13.35 -5.96 -2.68
C GLU A 81 12.11 -5.57 -3.47
N GLY A 82 12.24 -5.55 -4.80
CA GLY A 82 11.12 -5.37 -5.73
C GLY A 82 10.23 -4.17 -5.39
N GLY A 83 8.94 -4.44 -5.16
CA GLY A 83 7.94 -3.41 -4.86
C GLY A 83 8.23 -2.63 -3.58
N SER A 84 8.71 -3.28 -2.52
CA SER A 84 9.00 -2.62 -1.24
C SER A 84 10.22 -1.71 -1.31
N LEU A 85 11.23 -2.12 -2.08
CA LEU A 85 12.40 -1.27 -2.38
C LEU A 85 11.97 -0.03 -3.18
N LEU A 86 11.13 -0.21 -4.19
CA LEU A 86 10.55 0.91 -4.95
C LEU A 86 9.75 1.86 -4.06
N THR A 87 8.93 1.33 -3.14
CA THR A 87 8.18 2.14 -2.16
C THR A 87 9.13 3.02 -1.35
N ARG A 88 10.17 2.42 -0.75
CA ARG A 88 11.18 3.14 0.04
C ARG A 88 11.80 4.28 -0.77
N ASP A 89 12.29 3.98 -1.96
CA ASP A 89 13.03 4.94 -2.79
C ASP A 89 12.13 6.09 -3.24
N LEU A 90 10.86 5.83 -3.53
CA LEU A 90 9.87 6.86 -3.84
C LEU A 90 9.54 7.72 -2.62
N THR A 91 9.33 7.12 -1.44
CA THR A 91 9.02 7.88 -0.21
C THR A 91 10.16 8.85 0.13
N ILE A 92 11.41 8.38 0.05
CA ILE A 92 12.61 9.23 0.24
C ILE A 92 12.66 10.34 -0.81
N ARG A 93 12.46 10.00 -2.10
CA ARG A 93 12.48 10.99 -3.19
C ARG A 93 11.42 12.07 -3.04
N HIS A 94 10.27 11.74 -2.47
CA HIS A 94 9.19 12.69 -2.20
C HIS A 94 9.39 13.48 -0.89
N GLY A 95 10.48 13.25 -0.15
CA GLY A 95 10.75 13.94 1.11
C GLY A 95 9.75 13.59 2.23
N LYS A 96 9.13 12.42 2.15
CA LYS A 96 8.06 12.01 3.09
C LYS A 96 8.62 11.19 4.25
N PRO A 97 8.02 11.28 5.45
CA PRO A 97 8.37 10.42 6.57
C PRO A 97 8.29 8.93 6.22
N LEU A 98 9.34 8.21 6.58
CA LEU A 98 9.50 6.78 6.30
C LEU A 98 9.96 6.08 7.58
N LEU A 99 9.28 4.98 7.92
CA LEU A 99 9.74 4.03 8.93
C LEU A 99 9.84 2.63 8.30
N CYS A 100 10.98 1.99 8.50
CA CYS A 100 11.25 0.62 8.04
C CYS A 100 11.39 -0.28 9.27
N CYS A 101 10.42 -1.16 9.49
CA CYS A 101 10.40 -2.12 10.60
C CYS A 101 10.75 -3.52 10.09
N ARG A 102 11.78 -4.12 10.69
CA ARG A 102 12.15 -5.50 10.43
C ARG A 102 11.41 -6.46 11.36
#